data_AF-A0A8T0EWQ1-F1
#
_entry.id   AF-A0A8T0EWQ1-F1
#
_cell.length_a   1.000
_cell.length_b   1.000
_cell.length_c   1.000
_cell.angle_alpha   90.00
_cell.angle_beta   90.00
_cell.angle_gamma   90.00
#
_symmetry.space_group_name_H-M   'P 1'
#
loop_
_entity.id
_entity.type
_entity.pdbx_description
1 polymer ?
#
loop_
_entity_poly.entity_id
_entity_poly.type
_entity_poly.pdbx_seq_one_letter_code
_entity_poly.pdbx_strand_id
1 'polypeptide(L)'
;MATRAVSETALKYFYREVKRFHLRPVKKLSFQFDPFHENAKTVRDFYFHISSKKIRKTNEGCIFKADVVNDRSEPIISIDLSNGLNVLFKCSNLSPLEVAKEFNQIVEKYDVPEDDGTSKLKGALLKKATKAKKRK
;
A
#
# COMPACT_ATOMS: atom_id res chain seq x y z
N MET A 1 20.30 6.67 27.84
CA MET A 1 20.92 5.55 27.10
C MET A 1 19.86 4.54 26.63
N ALA A 2 18.98 4.03 27.50
CA ALA A 2 17.96 3.03 27.13
C ALA A 2 16.94 3.50 26.06
N THR A 3 16.50 4.75 26.09
CA THR A 3 15.50 5.29 25.14
C THR A 3 15.99 5.33 23.68
N ARG A 4 17.30 5.54 23.46
CA ARG A 4 17.91 5.53 22.12
C ARG A 4 17.97 4.12 21.52
N ALA A 5 18.36 3.12 22.31
CA ALA A 5 18.43 1.73 21.86
C ALA A 5 17.04 1.15 21.51
N VAL A 6 16.00 1.52 22.29
CA VAL A 6 14.61 1.14 21.99
C VAL A 6 14.12 1.78 20.68
N SER A 7 14.49 3.03 20.42
CA SER A 7 14.19 3.70 19.15
C SER A 7 14.86 3.01 17.95
N GLU A 8 16.14 2.65 18.06
CA GLU A 8 16.88 1.99 16.97
C GLU A 8 16.33 0.60 16.63
N THR A 9 15.95 -0.17 17.66
CA THR A 9 15.31 -1.46 17.46
C THR A 9 13.95 -1.33 16.80
N ALA A 10 13.10 -0.38 17.22
CA ALA A 10 11.81 -0.11 16.60
C ALA A 10 11.94 0.27 15.11
N LEU A 11 12.92 1.11 14.75
CA LEU A 11 13.20 1.45 13.36
C LEU A 11 13.65 0.23 12.55
N LYS A 12 14.52 -0.61 13.11
CA LYS A 12 14.96 -1.86 12.46
C LYS A 12 13.77 -2.78 12.16
N TYR A 13 12.84 -2.93 13.11
CA TYR A 13 11.62 -3.72 12.92
C TYR A 13 10.71 -3.12 11.86
N PHE A 14 10.52 -1.79 11.87
CA PHE A 14 9.74 -1.10 10.84
C PHE A 14 10.30 -1.35 9.43
N TYR A 15 11.61 -1.18 9.24
CA TYR A 15 12.24 -1.43 7.94
C TYR A 15 12.15 -2.90 7.50
N ARG A 16 12.10 -3.84 8.44
CA ARG A 16 11.85 -5.25 8.13
C ARG A 16 10.44 -5.45 7.58
N GLU A 17 9.43 -4.80 8.17
CA GLU A 17 8.06 -4.88 7.67
C GLU A 17 7.89 -4.18 6.32
N VAL A 18 8.53 -3.02 6.11
CA VAL A 18 8.50 -2.30 4.82
C VAL A 18 9.06 -3.16 3.67
N LYS A 19 10.09 -3.97 3.93
CA LYS A 19 10.65 -4.88 2.90
C LYS A 19 9.66 -5.96 2.45
N ARG A 20 8.65 -6.28 3.26
CA ARG A 20 7.61 -7.28 2.95
C ARG A 20 6.40 -6.69 2.23
N PHE A 21 6.33 -5.36 2.09
CA PHE A 21 5.20 -4.69 1.46
C PHE A 21 5.03 -5.11 0.01
N HIS A 22 3.81 -5.49 -0.33
CA HIS A 22 3.37 -5.75 -1.69
C HIS A 22 1.90 -5.35 -1.85
N LEU A 23 1.48 -5.05 -3.07
CA LEU A 23 0.17 -4.44 -3.37
C LEU A 23 -0.73 -5.33 -4.22
N ARG A 24 -0.41 -6.62 -4.34
CA ARG A 24 -1.16 -7.57 -5.19
C ARG A 24 -2.67 -7.58 -4.90
N PRO A 25 -3.14 -7.68 -3.63
CA PRO A 25 -4.58 -7.70 -3.34
C PRO A 25 -5.22 -6.31 -3.21
N VAL A 26 -4.46 -5.22 -3.41
CA VAL A 26 -4.92 -3.85 -3.13
C VAL A 26 -5.31 -3.15 -4.42
N LYS A 27 -6.54 -2.63 -4.47
CA LYS A 27 -7.07 -1.89 -5.62
C LYS A 27 -6.83 -0.38 -5.49
N LYS A 28 -7.08 0.17 -4.30
CA LYS A 28 -6.93 1.60 -4.03
C LYS A 28 -6.51 1.84 -2.59
N LEU A 29 -5.60 2.80 -2.42
CA LEU A 29 -5.15 3.31 -1.13
C LEU A 29 -5.48 4.79 -1.06
N SER A 30 -6.22 5.19 -0.02
CA SER A 30 -6.54 6.59 0.25
C SER A 30 -5.96 7.00 1.60
N PHE A 31 -5.18 8.07 1.60
CA PHE A 31 -4.53 8.61 2.79
C PHE A 31 -5.12 9.98 3.05
N GLN A 32 -5.82 10.14 4.17
CA GLN A 32 -6.33 11.43 4.61
C GLN A 32 -5.58 11.84 5.87
N PHE A 33 -4.96 13.02 5.86
CA PHE A 33 -4.31 13.54 7.06
C PHE A 33 -4.23 15.06 7.05
N ASP A 34 -4.30 15.64 8.26
CA ASP A 34 -3.98 17.04 8.50
C ASP A 34 -2.49 17.18 8.87
N PRO A 35 -1.67 17.92 8.11
CA PRO A 35 -0.24 18.10 8.38
C PRO A 35 0.11 18.65 9.76
N PHE A 36 -0.82 19.37 10.40
CA PHE A 36 -0.64 20.01 11.71
C PHE A 36 -1.08 19.13 12.87
N HIS A 37 -1.74 18.00 12.60
CA HIS A 37 -2.11 17.03 13.62
C HIS A 37 -0.86 16.29 14.14
N GLU A 38 -0.76 16.07 15.45
CA GLU A 38 0.43 15.48 16.10
C GLU A 38 0.81 14.11 15.49
N ASN A 39 -0.20 13.27 15.25
CA ASN A 39 -0.03 11.93 14.69
C ASN A 39 -0.05 11.85 13.15
N ALA A 40 -0.03 12.99 12.45
CA ALA A 40 0.05 13.02 10.98
C ALA A 40 1.35 12.40 10.44
N LYS A 41 2.41 12.42 11.26
CA LYS A 41 3.70 11.81 10.94
C LYS A 41 3.55 10.33 10.62
N THR A 42 2.70 9.61 11.35
CA THR A 42 2.49 8.16 11.13
C THR A 42 2.02 7.85 9.72
N VAL A 43 0.98 8.56 9.25
CA VAL A 43 0.42 8.36 7.91
C VAL A 43 1.40 8.81 6.84
N ARG A 44 2.09 9.94 7.05
CA ARG A 44 3.09 10.46 6.11
C ARG A 44 4.27 9.51 5.93
N ASP A 45 4.81 8.99 7.02
CA ASP A 45 5.93 8.05 7.00
C ASP A 45 5.50 6.75 6.31
N PHE A 46 4.32 6.21 6.63
CA PHE A 46 3.80 5.02 5.96
C PHE A 46 3.58 5.26 4.46
N TYR A 47 2.97 6.39 4.08
CA TYR A 47 2.74 6.78 2.68
C TYR A 47 4.05 6.88 1.89
N PHE A 48 5.09 7.46 2.47
CA PHE A 48 6.40 7.57 1.83
C PHE A 48 6.98 6.20 1.47
N HIS A 49 6.92 5.24 2.40
CA HIS A 49 7.49 3.92 2.18
C HIS A 49 6.69 3.11 1.16
N ILE A 50 5.36 3.08 1.27
CA ILE A 50 4.49 2.31 0.36
C ILE A 50 4.48 2.88 -1.07
N SER A 51 4.70 4.19 -1.22
CA SER A 51 4.80 4.89 -2.49
C SER A 51 6.12 4.60 -3.25
N SER A 52 7.06 3.87 -2.64
CA SER A 52 8.34 3.57 -3.29
C SER A 52 8.18 2.81 -4.61
N LYS A 53 9.05 3.10 -5.58
CA LYS A 53 8.99 2.48 -6.92
C LYS A 53 9.05 0.95 -6.88
N LYS A 54 9.74 0.38 -5.89
CA LYS A 54 9.87 -1.09 -5.73
C LYS A 54 8.51 -1.73 -5.41
N ILE A 55 7.74 -1.11 -4.52
CA ILE A 55 6.45 -1.63 -4.09
C ILE A 55 5.39 -1.34 -5.16
N ARG A 56 5.41 -0.17 -5.79
CA ARG A 56 4.50 0.16 -6.92
C ARG A 56 4.61 -0.82 -8.09
N LYS A 57 5.79 -1.38 -8.36
CA LYS A 57 5.97 -2.43 -9.38
C LYS A 57 5.22 -3.73 -9.09
N THR A 58 4.87 -4.00 -7.82
CA THR A 58 4.10 -5.22 -7.48
C THR A 58 2.65 -5.15 -7.97
N ASN A 59 2.09 -3.94 -8.11
CA ASN A 59 0.79 -3.72 -8.71
C ASN A 59 0.71 -2.30 -9.29
N GLU A 60 0.91 -2.18 -10.60
CA GLU A 60 0.85 -0.90 -11.32
C GLU A 60 -0.59 -0.36 -11.45
N GLY A 61 -1.60 -1.21 -11.26
CA GLY A 61 -3.01 -0.83 -11.29
C GLY A 61 -3.55 -0.26 -9.98
N CYS A 62 -2.75 -0.28 -8.89
CA CYS A 62 -3.16 0.25 -7.60
C CYS A 62 -3.23 1.79 -7.63
N ILE A 63 -4.40 2.34 -7.29
CA ILE A 63 -4.62 3.79 -7.25
C ILE A 63 -4.17 4.33 -5.89
N PHE A 64 -3.33 5.37 -5.89
CA PHE A 64 -2.92 6.09 -4.69
C PHE A 64 -3.59 7.46 -4.66
N LYS A 65 -4.33 7.76 -3.59
CA LYS A 65 -4.94 9.06 -3.34
C LYS A 65 -4.44 9.61 -2.01
N ALA A 66 -3.92 10.83 -2.01
CA ALA A 66 -3.53 11.54 -0.79
C ALA A 66 -4.39 12.81 -0.68
N ASP A 67 -5.24 12.85 0.34
CA ASP A 67 -6.14 13.95 0.64
C ASP A 67 -5.59 14.70 1.88
N VAL A 68 -5.05 15.89 1.63
CA VAL A 68 -4.50 16.74 2.70
C VAL A 68 -5.58 17.70 3.16
N VAL A 69 -5.96 17.63 4.43
CA VAL A 69 -7.02 18.43 5.05
C VAL A 69 -6.44 19.37 6.11
N ASN A 70 -7.25 20.31 6.62
CA ASN A 70 -6.85 21.27 7.66
C ASN A 70 -7.98 21.50 8.70
N ASP A 71 -8.78 20.45 8.93
CA ASP A 71 -9.94 20.44 9.82
C ASP A 71 -9.61 19.86 11.19
N ARG A 72 -8.32 19.65 11.50
CA ARG A 72 -7.83 18.89 12.67
C ARG A 72 -8.42 17.48 12.75
N SER A 73 -8.84 16.93 11.61
CA SER A 73 -9.37 15.57 11.58
C SER A 73 -8.30 14.55 11.92
N GLU A 74 -8.80 13.43 12.42
CA GLU A 74 -7.99 12.26 12.69
C GLU A 74 -7.34 11.74 11.40
N PRO A 75 -6.05 11.35 11.43
CA PRO A 75 -5.39 10.79 10.26
C PRO A 75 -5.94 9.39 9.96
N ILE A 76 -6.32 9.16 8.71
CA ILE A 76 -7.02 7.95 8.25
C ILE A 76 -6.30 7.33 7.04
N ILE A 77 -6.21 6.00 7.03
CA ILE A 77 -5.79 5.23 5.85
C ILE A 77 -6.93 4.29 5.46
N SER A 78 -7.45 4.44 4.25
CA SER A 78 -8.46 3.55 3.68
C SER A 78 -7.85 2.66 2.63
N ILE A 79 -8.11 1.35 2.73
CA ILE A 79 -7.58 0.32 1.83
C ILE A 79 -8.76 -0.39 1.17
N ASP A 80 -8.91 -0.20 -0.12
CA ASP A 80 -9.87 -0.93 -0.94
C ASP A 80 -9.16 -2.16 -1.52
N LEU A 81 -9.60 -3.35 -1.12
CA LEU A 81 -9.11 -4.62 -1.63
C LEU A 81 -9.79 -4.98 -2.97
N SER A 82 -9.14 -5.79 -3.78
CA SER A 82 -9.70 -6.31 -5.05
C SER A 82 -11.01 -7.08 -4.83
N ASN A 83 -11.17 -7.71 -3.67
CA ASN A 83 -12.35 -8.49 -3.27
C ASN A 83 -13.57 -7.63 -2.90
N GLY A 84 -13.47 -6.29 -2.96
CA GLY A 84 -14.54 -5.36 -2.59
C GLY A 84 -14.63 -5.04 -1.10
N LEU A 85 -13.76 -5.62 -0.27
CA LEU A 85 -13.62 -5.25 1.14
C LEU A 85 -12.87 -3.92 1.27
N ASN A 86 -13.34 -3.07 2.19
CA ASN A 86 -12.66 -1.84 2.57
C ASN A 86 -12.18 -1.96 4.02
N VAL A 87 -10.90 -1.68 4.25
CA VAL A 87 -10.31 -1.60 5.58
C VAL A 87 -9.97 -0.15 5.90
N LEU A 88 -10.48 0.33 7.03
CA LEU A 88 -10.23 1.68 7.54
C LEU A 88 -9.29 1.62 8.75
N PHE A 89 -8.12 2.25 8.63
CA PHE A 89 -7.22 2.50 9.74
C PHE A 89 -7.43 3.91 10.27
N LYS A 90 -7.77 4.01 11.56
CA LYS A 90 -7.77 5.27 12.31
C LYS A 90 -6.42 5.41 13.03
N CYS A 91 -5.58 6.32 12.57
CA CYS A 91 -4.19 6.43 13.01
C CYS A 91 -3.98 7.40 14.18
N SER A 92 -5.05 7.80 14.87
CA SER A 92 -5.03 8.74 16.00
C SER A 92 -4.17 8.26 17.15
N ASN A 93 -4.04 6.95 17.36
CA ASN A 93 -3.25 6.37 18.44
C ASN A 93 -2.37 5.19 18.00
N LEU A 94 -2.13 5.08 16.68
CA LEU A 94 -1.35 3.99 16.09
C LEU A 94 0.06 4.47 15.76
N SER A 95 1.04 3.61 16.04
CA SER A 95 2.42 3.81 15.59
C SER A 95 2.62 3.38 14.13
N PRO A 96 3.63 3.91 13.42
CA PRO A 96 3.94 3.50 12.04
C PRO A 96 4.23 2.00 11.92
N LEU A 97 4.80 1.41 12.97
CA LEU A 97 5.15 -0.01 13.03
C LEU A 97 3.93 -0.90 13.16
N GLU A 98 2.93 -0.50 13.94
CA GLU A 98 1.67 -1.24 14.06
C GLU A 98 0.89 -1.20 12.75
N VAL A 99 0.77 -0.01 12.14
CA VAL A 99 0.14 0.14 10.82
C VAL A 99 0.83 -0.76 9.78
N ALA A 100 2.17 -0.78 9.76
CA ALA A 100 2.93 -1.63 8.84
C ALA A 100 2.71 -3.13 9.07
N LYS A 101 2.63 -3.57 10.33
CA LYS A 101 2.37 -4.98 10.67
C LYS A 101 0.97 -5.41 10.28
N GLU A 102 -0.04 -4.63 10.65
CA GLU A 102 -1.44 -4.91 10.33
C GLU A 102 -1.67 -4.90 8.81
N PHE A 103 -1.04 -3.95 8.11
CA PHE A 103 -1.06 -3.93 6.65
C PHE A 103 -0.52 -5.23 6.06
N ASN A 104 0.63 -5.71 6.52
CA ASN A 104 1.20 -6.98 6.05
C ASN A 104 0.29 -8.18 6.34
N GLN A 105 -0.32 -8.24 7.52
CA GLN A 105 -1.23 -9.33 7.88
C GLN A 105 -2.47 -9.35 6.97
N ILE A 106 -3.05 -8.19 6.67
CA ILE A 106 -4.20 -8.08 5.76
C ILE A 106 -3.80 -8.50 4.36
N VAL A 107 -2.68 -7.98 3.86
CA VAL A 107 -2.19 -8.30 2.52
C VAL A 107 -1.92 -9.79 2.41
N GLU A 108 -1.26 -10.42 3.38
CA GLU A 108 -0.99 -11.87 3.39
C GLU A 108 -2.29 -12.70 3.48
N LYS A 109 -3.28 -12.24 4.26
CA LYS A 109 -4.56 -12.92 4.41
C LYS A 109 -5.39 -12.92 3.13
N TYR A 110 -5.32 -11.84 2.35
CA TYR A 110 -6.11 -11.68 1.13
C TYR A 110 -5.28 -11.82 -0.15
N ASP A 111 -4.02 -12.22 -0.03
CA ASP A 111 -3.19 -12.55 -1.18
C ASP A 111 -3.74 -13.82 -1.82
N VAL A 112 -4.53 -13.65 -2.87
CA VAL A 112 -4.99 -14.75 -3.69
C VAL A 112 -3.79 -15.15 -4.57
N PRO A 113 -3.28 -16.39 -4.49
CA PRO A 113 -2.33 -16.87 -5.50
C PRO A 113 -3.05 -16.79 -6.85
N GLU A 114 -2.48 -16.05 -7.81
CA GLU A 114 -3.12 -15.84 -9.11
C GLU A 114 -3.50 -17.19 -9.72
N ASP A 115 -4.79 -17.42 -9.96
CA ASP A 115 -5.21 -18.45 -10.90
C ASP A 115 -4.91 -17.94 -12.32
N ASP A 116 -4.20 -18.74 -13.10
CA ASP A 116 -3.47 -18.46 -14.35
C ASP A 116 -4.34 -18.00 -15.56
N GLY A 117 -5.54 -17.47 -15.33
CA GLY A 117 -6.52 -17.14 -16.36
C GLY A 117 -6.27 -15.82 -17.10
N THR A 118 -5.82 -14.77 -16.40
CA THR A 118 -5.78 -13.41 -16.97
C THR A 118 -4.49 -13.11 -17.75
N SER A 119 -3.38 -13.77 -17.41
CA SER A 119 -2.10 -13.67 -18.13
C SER A 119 -2.20 -14.25 -19.55
N LYS A 120 -2.98 -15.31 -19.76
CA LYS A 120 -3.24 -15.92 -21.08
C LYS A 120 -4.03 -15.00 -22.02
N LEU A 121 -4.99 -14.22 -21.49
CA LEU A 121 -5.81 -13.29 -22.28
C LEU A 121 -4.99 -12.09 -22.80
N LYS A 122 -4.10 -11.52 -21.96
CA LYS A 122 -3.19 -10.44 -22.39
C LYS A 122 -2.23 -10.90 -23.49
N GLY A 123 -1.68 -12.12 -23.38
CA GLY A 123 -0.82 -12.71 -24.41
C GLY A 123 -1.54 -12.93 -25.75
N ALA A 124 -2.82 -13.29 -25.73
CA ALA A 124 -3.63 -13.47 -26.95
C ALA A 124 -3.95 -12.14 -27.67
N LEU A 125 -4.17 -11.05 -26.93
CA LEU A 125 -4.45 -9.72 -27.49
C LEU A 125 -3.21 -9.11 -28.19
N LEU A 126 -2.02 -9.26 -27.58
CA LEU A 126 -0.75 -8.81 -28.17
C LEU A 126 -0.41 -9.56 -29.48
N LYS A 127 -0.71 -10.86 -29.57
CA LYS A 127 -0.53 -11.65 -30.80
C LYS A 127 -1.53 -11.27 -31.90
N LYS A 128 -2.75 -10.84 -31.56
CA LYS A 128 -3.73 -10.36 -32.56
C LYS A 128 -3.33 -8.99 -33.12
N ALA A 129 -2.87 -8.06 -32.29
CA ALA A 129 -2.43 -6.73 -32.73
C ALA A 129 -1.22 -6.78 -33.68
N THR A 130 -0.26 -7.68 -33.41
CA THR A 130 0.94 -7.84 -34.26
C THR A 130 0.64 -8.51 -35.60
N LYS A 131 -0.29 -9.48 -35.67
CA LYS A 131 -0.74 -10.06 -36.95
C LYS A 131 -1.51 -9.09 -37.84
N ALA A 132 -2.27 -8.16 -37.26
CA ALA A 132 -3.01 -7.15 -38.03
C ALA A 132 -2.08 -6.13 -38.71
N LYS A 133 -0.94 -5.79 -38.07
CA LYS A 133 0.03 -4.82 -38.59
C LYS A 133 0.90 -5.36 -39.74
N LYS A 134 0.98 -6.69 -39.92
CA LYS A 134 1.80 -7.35 -40.96
C LYS A 134 1.00 -7.66 -42.24
N ARG A 135 -0.30 -7.34 -42.27
CA ARG A 135 -1.24 -7.59 -43.39
C ARG A 135 -1.65 -6.32 -44.14
N LYS A 136 -1.08 -5.17 -43.79
CA LYS A 136 -1.10 -3.92 -44.55
C LYS A 136 0.30 -3.68 -45.08
#